data_AF-A0A1G6Y1N6-F1
#
_entry.id   AF-A0A1G6Y1N6-F1
#
_cell.length_a   1.000
_cell.length_b   1.000
_cell.length_c   1.000
_cell.angle_alpha   90.00
_cell.angle_beta   90.00
_cell.angle_gamma   90.00
#
_symmetry.space_group_name_H-M   'P 1'
#
loop_
_entity.id
_entity.type
_entity.pdbx_description
1 polymer ?
#
loop_
_entity_poly.entity_id
_entity_poly.type
_entity_poly.pdbx_seq_one_letter_code
_entity_poly.pdbx_strand_id
1 'polypeptide(L)'
;MPRTIRHKDHPLSMRLPDADIAIIDRAATLRGRSRTDFVREAAVRAAEDVLMETVPIRMSSAGFKAFMTAMAGPAKPVPEMQELLRRAAPWEKSGSKKRS
;
A
#
# COMPACT_ATOMS: atom_id res chain seq x y z
N MET A 1 -4.02 -10.67 25.62
CA MET A 1 -4.29 -9.24 25.87
C MET A 1 -3.61 -8.45 24.77
N PRO A 2 -4.34 -7.79 23.83
CA PRO A 2 -3.70 -6.96 22.82
C PRO A 2 -3.03 -5.77 23.52
N ARG A 3 -1.74 -5.54 23.24
CA ARG A 3 -1.03 -4.33 23.67
C ARG A 3 -1.67 -3.16 22.95
N THR A 4 -2.44 -2.35 23.65
CA THR A 4 -2.82 -1.02 23.19
C THR A 4 -1.55 -0.20 23.04
N ILE A 5 -1.12 0.01 21.80
CA ILE A 5 -0.06 0.97 21.50
C ILE A 5 -0.62 2.33 21.90
N ARG A 6 -0.10 2.91 22.99
CA ARG A 6 -0.41 4.29 23.34
C ARG A 6 0.23 5.18 22.28
N HIS A 7 -0.57 5.64 21.33
CA HIS A 7 -0.16 6.68 20.41
C HIS A 7 0.04 7.95 21.22
N LYS A 8 1.29 8.41 21.29
CA LYS A 8 1.65 9.67 21.92
C LYS A 8 1.59 10.73 20.84
N ASP A 9 0.59 11.60 20.93
CA ASP A 9 0.45 12.73 20.01
C ASP A 9 1.55 13.77 20.29
N HIS A 10 2.16 14.28 19.22
CA HIS A 10 3.17 15.33 19.30
C HIS A 10 2.66 16.56 18.54
N PRO A 11 2.76 17.78 19.13
CA PRO A 11 2.31 18.99 18.45
C PRO A 11 3.21 19.31 17.25
N LEU A 12 2.60 19.73 16.14
CA LEU A 12 3.28 20.21 14.95
C LEU A 12 2.94 21.68 14.75
N SER A 13 3.95 22.56 14.81
CA SER A 13 3.79 24.00 14.60
C SER A 13 4.48 24.40 13.30
N MET A 14 3.77 25.12 12.43
CA MET A 14 4.29 25.64 11.17
C MET A 14 3.62 26.96 10.83
N ARG A 15 4.31 27.80 10.05
CA ARG A 15 3.78 29.05 9.51
C ARG A 15 3.44 28.85 8.03
N LEU A 16 2.25 29.27 7.63
CA LEU A 16 1.83 29.29 6.24
C LEU A 16 1.40 30.71 5.85
N PRO A 17 1.59 31.12 4.60
CA PRO A 17 0.95 32.31 4.04
C PRO A 17 -0.57 32.23 4.14
N ASP A 18 -1.23 33.38 4.30
CA ASP A 18 -2.70 33.46 4.40
C ASP A 18 -3.41 32.86 3.17
N ALA A 19 -2.80 33.00 1.99
CA ALA A 19 -3.31 32.43 0.75
C ALA A 19 -3.37 30.89 0.81
N ASP A 20 -2.33 30.25 1.35
CA ASP A 20 -2.27 28.79 1.48
C ASP A 20 -3.29 28.30 2.52
N ILE A 21 -3.41 29.02 3.64
CA ILE A 21 -4.43 28.71 4.67
C ILE A 21 -5.83 28.77 4.07
N ALA A 22 -6.15 29.79 3.27
CA ALA A 22 -7.46 29.93 2.64
C ALA A 22 -7.78 28.77 1.69
N ILE A 23 -6.80 28.30 0.92
CA ILE A 23 -6.96 27.14 0.02
C ILE A 23 -7.20 25.86 0.83
N ILE A 24 -6.41 25.64 1.89
CA ILE A 24 -6.52 24.48 2.77
C ILE A 24 -7.90 24.44 3.44
N ASP A 25 -8.39 25.57 3.95
CA ASP A 25 -9.70 25.65 4.61
C ASP A 25 -10.85 25.33 3.68
N ARG A 26 -10.78 25.84 2.45
CA ARG A 26 -11.76 25.51 1.42
C ARG A 26 -11.75 24.02 1.11
N ALA A 27 -10.58 23.41 0.96
CA ALA A 27 -10.44 21.99 0.68
C ALA A 27 -10.93 21.11 1.85
N ALA A 28 -10.59 21.47 3.09
CA ALA A 28 -11.05 20.79 4.29
C ALA A 28 -12.58 20.85 4.42
N THR A 29 -13.17 22.03 4.17
CA THR A 29 -14.62 22.24 4.17
C THR A 29 -15.32 21.37 3.13
N LEU A 30 -14.80 21.32 1.90
CA LEU A 30 -15.34 20.46 0.84
C LEU A 30 -15.27 18.96 1.18
N ARG A 31 -14.33 18.56 2.03
CA ARG A 31 -14.19 17.18 2.54
C ARG A 31 -14.94 16.93 3.86
N GLY A 32 -15.58 17.94 4.44
CA GLY A 32 -16.28 17.83 5.73
C GLY A 32 -15.33 17.48 6.89
N ARG A 33 -14.07 17.96 6.84
CA ARG A 33 -13.04 17.70 7.85
C ARG A 33 -12.54 19.00 8.48
N SER A 34 -11.95 18.91 9.67
CA SER A 34 -11.24 20.03 10.26
C SER A 34 -9.96 20.34 9.48
N ARG A 35 -9.48 21.59 9.53
CA ARG A 35 -8.19 22.00 8.95
C ARG A 35 -7.06 21.06 9.43
N THR A 36 -7.00 20.81 10.74
CA THR A 36 -5.96 19.97 11.36
C THR A 36 -6.02 18.53 10.85
N ASP A 37 -7.21 17.94 10.75
CA ASP A 37 -7.36 16.57 10.22
C ASP A 37 -6.96 16.50 8.75
N PHE A 38 -7.38 17.47 7.95
CA PHE A 38 -7.06 17.53 6.53
C PHE A 38 -5.56 17.64 6.29
N VAL A 39 -4.88 18.55 7.00
CA VAL A 39 -3.42 18.72 6.88
C VAL A 39 -2.68 17.48 7.38
N ARG A 40 -3.11 16.87 8.50
CA ARG A 40 -2.51 15.63 9.01
C ARG A 40 -2.60 14.51 7.99
N GLU A 41 -3.78 14.27 7.45
CA GLU A 41 -4.02 13.19 6.48
C GLU A 41 -3.21 13.42 5.20
N ALA A 42 -3.20 14.65 4.68
CA ALA A 42 -2.41 15.01 3.50
C ALA A 42 -0.91 14.81 3.72
N ALA A 43 -0.39 15.22 4.88
CA ALA A 43 1.03 15.07 5.21
C ALA A 43 1.45 13.61 5.35
N VAL A 44 0.63 12.78 6.02
CA VAL A 44 0.88 11.34 6.15
C VAL A 44 0.87 10.67 4.78
N ARG A 45 -0.16 10.97 3.96
CA ARG A 45 -0.26 10.39 2.61
C ARG A 45 0.94 10.74 1.74
N ALA A 46 1.36 12.01 1.74
CA ALA A 46 2.54 12.43 0.99
C ALA A 46 3.82 11.71 1.47
N ALA A 47 3.96 11.50 2.78
CA ALA A 47 5.08 10.74 3.32
C ALA A 47 5.03 9.26 2.92
N GLU A 48 3.84 8.64 2.94
CA GLU A 48 3.64 7.25 2.48
C GLU A 48 3.98 7.07 1.01
N ASP A 49 3.50 7.99 0.14
CA ASP A 49 3.79 7.97 -1.30
C ASP A 49 5.30 8.01 -1.55
N VAL A 50 6.03 8.91 -0.87
CA VAL A 50 7.50 8.98 -0.96
C VAL A 50 8.15 7.71 -0.45
N LEU A 51 7.69 7.15 0.67
CA LEU A 51 8.25 5.90 1.18
C LEU A 51 8.05 4.76 0.16
N MET A 52 6.87 4.64 -0.45
CA MET A 52 6.59 3.61 -1.45
C MET A 52 7.48 3.75 -2.70
N GLU A 53 7.71 4.97 -3.19
CA GLU A 53 8.66 5.23 -4.28
C GLU A 53 10.10 4.84 -3.90
N THR A 54 10.43 4.97 -2.61
CA THR A 54 11.80 4.85 -2.10
C THR A 54 12.06 3.57 -1.32
N VAL A 55 11.21 2.54 -1.38
CA VAL A 55 11.54 1.20 -0.86
C VAL A 55 12.10 0.35 -2.01
N PRO A 56 13.39 0.47 -2.39
CA PRO A 56 14.00 -0.54 -3.24
C PRO A 56 14.01 -1.85 -2.46
N ILE A 57 13.69 -2.95 -3.14
CA ILE A 57 14.02 -4.28 -2.63
C ILE A 57 15.54 -4.34 -2.54
N ARG A 58 16.08 -4.07 -1.35
CA ARG A 58 17.52 -4.13 -1.12
C ARG A 58 17.94 -5.58 -1.19
N MET A 59 18.75 -5.89 -2.19
CA MET A 59 19.37 -7.20 -2.37
C MET A 59 20.86 -7.02 -2.59
N SER A 60 21.66 -7.96 -2.07
CA SER A 60 23.08 -8.02 -2.40
C SER A 60 23.27 -8.32 -3.89
N SER A 61 24.44 -8.03 -4.46
CA SER A 61 24.73 -8.37 -5.86
C SER A 61 24.56 -9.87 -6.14
N ALA A 62 24.86 -10.73 -5.16
CA ALA A 62 24.61 -12.17 -5.23
C ALA A 62 23.10 -12.49 -5.26
N GLY A 63 22.31 -11.83 -4.41
CA GLY A 63 20.84 -11.95 -4.40
C GLY A 63 20.22 -11.50 -5.71
N PHE A 64 20.69 -10.39 -6.28
CA PHE A 64 20.23 -9.89 -7.58
C PHE A 64 20.56 -10.87 -8.71
N LYS A 65 21.77 -11.44 -8.73
CA LYS A 65 22.16 -12.45 -9.74
C LYS A 65 21.30 -13.71 -9.63
N ALA A 66 21.03 -14.20 -8.42
CA ALA A 66 20.16 -15.35 -8.18
C ALA A 66 18.72 -15.07 -8.63
N PHE A 67 18.20 -13.89 -8.30
CA PHE A 67 16.89 -13.43 -8.76
C PHE A 67 16.79 -13.38 -10.29
N MET A 68 17.76 -12.76 -10.96
CA MET A 68 17.79 -12.69 -12.43
C MET A 68 17.88 -14.07 -13.08
N THR A 69 18.65 -14.99 -12.46
CA THR A 69 18.75 -16.37 -12.94
C THR A 69 17.42 -17.11 -12.80
N ALA A 70 16.71 -16.90 -11.69
CA ALA A 70 15.38 -17.47 -11.48
C ALA A 70 14.34 -16.90 -12.45
N MET A 71 14.41 -15.60 -12.75
CA MET A 71 13.52 -14.90 -13.68
C MET A 71 13.74 -15.28 -15.16
N ALA A 72 15.00 -15.49 -15.57
CA ALA A 72 15.34 -15.84 -16.95
C ALA A 72 15.08 -17.32 -17.29
N GLY A 73 14.97 -18.18 -16.27
CA GLY A 73 14.68 -19.59 -16.44
C GLY A 73 13.20 -19.86 -16.75
N PRO A 74 12.89 -20.99 -17.41
CA PRO A 74 11.51 -21.43 -17.55
C PRO A 74 10.91 -21.68 -16.15
N ALA A 75 9.64 -21.31 -15.99
CA ALA A 75 8.92 -21.56 -14.74
C ALA A 75 8.95 -23.05 -14.42
N LYS A 76 9.58 -23.42 -13.29
CA LYS A 76 9.61 -24.81 -12.85
C LYS A 76 8.24 -25.16 -12.26
N PRO A 77 7.56 -26.18 -12.79
CA PRO A 77 6.29 -26.59 -12.24
C PRO A 77 6.50 -27.12 -10.81
N VAL A 78 5.82 -26.50 -9.86
CA VAL A 78 5.72 -26.99 -8.48
C VAL A 78 4.40 -27.77 -8.39
N PRO A 79 4.42 -29.10 -8.20
CA PRO A 79 3.22 -29.94 -8.23
C PRO A 79 2.09 -29.42 -7.33
N GLU A 80 2.44 -29.01 -6.10
CA GLU A 80 1.51 -28.46 -5.11
C GLU A 80 0.88 -27.15 -5.59
N MET A 81 1.64 -26.32 -6.31
CA MET A 81 1.13 -25.08 -6.89
C MET A 81 0.21 -25.35 -8.09
N GLN A 82 0.50 -26.38 -8.89
CA GLN A 82 -0.40 -26.81 -9.96
C GLN A 82 -1.72 -27.35 -9.41
N GLU A 83 -1.67 -28.17 -8.35
CA GLU A 83 -2.87 -28.66 -7.68
C GLU A 83 -3.70 -27.53 -7.08
N LEU A 84 -3.05 -26.55 -6.45
CA LEU A 84 -3.71 -25.37 -5.92
C LEU A 84 -4.39 -24.53 -7.01
N LEU A 85 -3.70 -24.30 -8.14
CA LEU A 85 -4.26 -23.55 -9.27
C LEU A 85 -5.37 -24.30 -10.01
N ARG A 86 -5.36 -25.64 -9.98
CA ARG A 86 -6.44 -26.48 -10.54
C ARG A 86 -7.67 -26.55 -9.64
N ARG A 87 -7.52 -26.24 -8.34
CA ARG A 87 -8.63 -26.25 -7.40
C ARG A 87 -9.54 -25.06 -7.70
N ALA A 88 -10.83 -25.33 -7.90
CA ALA A 88 -11.84 -24.28 -7.98
C ALA A 88 -11.72 -23.36 -6.76
N ALA A 89 -11.72 -22.06 -7.00
CA ALA A 89 -11.52 -21.11 -5.92
C ALA A 89 -12.73 -21.19 -4.96
N PRO A 90 -12.55 -21.03 -3.64
CA PRO A 90 -13.63 -21.17 -2.65
C PRO A 90 -14.84 -20.26 -2.88
N TRP A 91 -14.66 -19.19 -3.66
CA TRP A 91 -15.71 -18.22 -4.02
C TRP A 91 -16.33 -18.48 -5.41
N GLU A 92 -15.80 -19.41 -6.20
CA GLU A 92 -16.45 -19.89 -7.42
C GLU A 92 -17.62 -20.78 -7.02
N LYS A 93 -18.82 -20.19 -7.01
CA LYS A 93 -20.05 -20.93 -6.73
C LYS A 93 -20.16 -22.11 -7.69
N SER A 94 -20.32 -23.32 -7.15
CA SER A 94 -20.71 -24.53 -7.88
C SER A 94 -22.00 -24.26 -8.66
N GLY A 95 -21.88 -23.80 -9.91
CA GLY A 95 -23.06 -23.33 -10.64
C GLY A 95 -22.82 -22.66 -11.99
N SER A 96 -21.83 -23.07 -12.79
CA SER A 96 -21.94 -22.92 -14.25
C SER A 96 -21.10 -23.96 -14.99
N LYS A 97 -21.59 -25.20 -14.95
CA LYS A 97 -21.21 -26.19 -15.95
C LYS A 97 -21.82 -25.77 -17.31
N LYS A 98 -21.00 -25.82 -18.36
CA LYS A 98 -21.25 -25.68 -19.83
C LYS A 98 -20.95 -24.30 -20.44
N ARG A 99 -20.03 -24.28 -21.41
CA ARG A 99 -20.27 -24.44 -22.87
C ARG A 99 -18.92 -24.80 -23.50
N SER A 100 -18.86 -25.98 -24.15
CA SER A 100 -18.87 -26.19 -25.61
C SER A 100 -17.58 -25.71 -26.26
#